data_AF-A0A7J9I2G2-F1
#
_entry.id   AF-A0A7J9I2G2-F1
#
_cell.length_a   1.000
_cell.length_b   1.000
_cell.length_c   1.000
_cell.angle_alpha   90.00
_cell.angle_beta   90.00
_cell.angle_gamma   90.00
#
_symmetry.space_group_name_H-M   'P 1'
#
loop_
_entity.id
_entity.type
_entity.pdbx_description
1 polymer ?
#
loop_
_entity_poly.entity_id
_entity_poly.type
_entity_poly.pdbx_seq_one_letter_code
_entity_poly.pdbx_strand_id
1 'polypeptide(L)'
;MTKEELVDCLGTIAQSGTSKFLKALKVISFENKDLGADNGLIGQFGVGFYSAFLVAEKVVVSTKSPKSEKQYVWEAVADSSSYVIRE
;
A
#
# COMPACT_ATOMS: atom_id res chain seq x y z
N MET A 1 -11.54 -8.78 0.04
CA MET A 1 -11.80 -7.35 -0.19
C MET A 1 -12.95 -7.19 -1.18
N THR A 2 -13.97 -6.43 -0.82
CA THR A 2 -15.00 -5.93 -1.76
C THR A 2 -14.39 -4.86 -2.67
N LYS A 3 -15.15 -4.39 -3.67
CA LYS A 3 -14.70 -3.32 -4.56
C LYS A 3 -14.38 -2.03 -3.78
N GLU A 4 -15.21 -1.72 -2.79
CA GLU A 4 -15.06 -0.55 -1.92
C GLU A 4 -13.82 -0.71 -1.03
N GLU A 5 -13.64 -1.88 -0.41
CA GLU A 5 -12.46 -2.18 0.40
C GLU A 5 -11.16 -2.05 -0.43
N LEU A 6 -11.17 -2.44 -1.72
CA LEU A 6 -10.04 -2.24 -2.63
C LEU A 6 -9.73 -0.75 -2.87
N VAL A 7 -10.75 0.07 -3.11
CA VAL A 7 -10.58 1.52 -3.32
C VAL A 7 -10.06 2.19 -2.05
N ASP A 8 -10.62 1.84 -0.89
CA ASP A 8 -10.26 2.47 0.38
C ASP A 8 -8.86 2.08 0.84
N CYS A 9 -8.48 0.80 0.70
CA CYS A 9 -7.22 0.28 1.21
C CYS A 9 -6.04 0.43 0.23
N LEU A 10 -6.27 0.22 -1.08
CA LEU A 10 -5.22 0.25 -2.11
C LEU A 10 -5.28 1.50 -2.99
N GLY A 11 -6.47 2.07 -3.18
CA GLY A 11 -6.67 3.25 -4.02
C GLY A 11 -6.36 4.57 -3.31
N THR A 12 -6.48 4.60 -1.99
CA THR A 12 -6.16 5.79 -1.18
C THR A 12 -4.80 5.59 -0.53
N ILE A 13 -3.74 5.98 -1.25
CA ILE A 13 -2.34 6.00 -0.75
C ILE A 13 -2.23 6.65 0.64
N ALA A 14 -3.21 7.47 1.04
CA ALA A 14 -3.12 8.37 2.19
C ALA A 14 -3.82 7.93 3.50
N GLN A 15 -4.70 6.91 3.57
CA GLN A 15 -5.59 6.79 4.74
C GLN A 15 -5.21 5.81 5.87
N SER A 16 -4.58 4.65 5.65
CA SER A 16 -4.44 3.69 6.77
C SER A 16 -3.07 3.65 7.46
N GLY A 17 -1.97 3.88 6.71
CA GLY A 17 -0.61 3.73 7.24
C GLY A 17 0.41 4.75 6.74
N THR A 18 0.30 5.17 5.48
CA THR A 18 1.30 6.01 4.79
C THR A 18 1.41 7.42 5.36
N SER A 19 0.30 8.04 5.78
CA SER A 19 0.36 9.36 6.44
C SER A 19 1.05 9.30 7.82
N LYS A 20 0.82 8.21 8.58
CA LYS A 20 1.53 7.98 9.86
C LYS A 20 3.00 7.65 9.61
N PHE A 21 3.29 6.86 8.59
CA PHE A 21 4.65 6.53 8.16
C PHE A 21 5.42 7.75 7.64
N LEU A 22 4.83 8.60 6.78
CA LEU A 22 5.46 9.84 6.30
C LEU A 22 5.68 10.84 7.43
N LYS A 23 4.77 10.91 8.42
CA LYS A 23 4.99 11.69 9.64
C LYS A 23 6.13 11.10 10.48
N ALA A 24 6.17 9.78 10.67
CA ALA A 24 7.27 9.12 11.36
C ALA A 24 8.61 9.32 10.64
N LEU A 25 8.68 9.11 9.33
CA LEU A 25 9.87 9.37 8.51
C LEU A 25 10.32 10.83 8.58
N LYS A 26 9.39 11.79 8.51
CA LYS A 26 9.73 13.22 8.65
C LYS A 26 10.32 13.53 10.02
N VAL A 27 9.76 12.98 11.09
CA VAL A 27 10.30 13.11 12.46
C VAL A 27 11.69 12.50 12.55
N ILE A 28 11.90 11.29 12.02
CA ILE A 28 13.18 10.58 12.09
C ILE A 28 14.27 11.26 11.23
N SER A 29 13.91 11.79 10.05
CA SER A 29 14.83 12.48 9.15
C SER A 29 15.39 13.79 9.71
N PHE A 30 14.72 14.39 10.71
CA PHE A 30 15.18 15.61 11.38
C PHE A 30 16.08 15.33 12.60
N GLU A 31 16.00 14.14 13.22
CA GLU A 31 16.65 13.91 14.51
C GLU A 31 17.84 12.93 14.49
N ASN A 32 17.95 11.94 13.58
CA ASN A 32 19.03 10.95 13.71
C ASN A 32 19.61 10.41 12.39
N LYS A 33 20.95 10.47 12.31
CA LYS A 33 21.82 10.07 11.18
C LYS A 33 22.22 8.58 11.20
N ASP A 34 21.64 7.77 12.09
CA ASP A 34 21.98 6.35 12.26
C ASP A 34 20.89 5.43 11.66
N LEU A 35 20.91 5.31 10.33
CA LEU A 35 20.02 4.50 9.51
C LEU A 35 20.35 2.99 9.56
N GLY A 36 20.54 2.45 10.77
CA GLY A 36 20.96 1.05 10.97
C GLY A 36 19.89 0.09 11.49
N ALA A 37 18.73 0.58 11.97
CA ALA A 37 17.93 -0.22 12.93
C ALA A 37 16.40 -0.16 12.78
N ASP A 38 15.83 0.16 11.62
CA ASP A 38 14.37 0.38 11.51
C ASP A 38 13.63 -0.44 10.45
N ASN A 39 14.10 -1.66 10.16
CA ASN A 39 13.37 -2.64 9.35
C ASN A 39 12.00 -3.05 9.96
N GLY A 40 11.74 -2.73 11.24
CA GLY A 40 10.50 -3.08 11.94
C GLY A 40 9.31 -2.14 11.69
N LEU A 41 9.56 -0.89 11.27
CA LEU A 41 8.49 0.12 11.16
C LEU A 41 7.56 -0.10 9.96
N ILE A 42 8.08 -0.57 8.83
CA ILE A 42 7.27 -0.90 7.64
C ILE A 42 6.21 -1.97 7.97
N GLY A 43 6.56 -2.92 8.84
CA GLY A 43 5.66 -3.97 9.32
C GLY A 43 4.54 -3.46 10.24
N GLN A 44 4.79 -2.42 11.04
CA GLN A 44 3.80 -1.89 11.99
C GLN A 44 2.77 -0.95 11.33
N PHE A 45 3.14 -0.27 10.25
CA PHE A 45 2.25 0.68 9.57
C PHE A 45 1.46 0.06 8.41
N GLY A 46 1.70 -1.20 8.05
CA GLY A 46 0.95 -1.88 6.98
C GLY A 46 1.17 -1.28 5.58
N VAL A 47 2.20 -0.46 5.40
CA VAL A 47 2.58 0.14 4.11
C VAL A 47 3.44 -0.77 3.25
N GLY A 48 3.83 -1.93 3.78
CA GLY A 48 4.67 -2.92 3.09
C GLY A 48 4.05 -3.46 1.80
N PHE A 49 2.74 -3.34 1.59
CA PHE A 49 2.13 -3.70 0.30
C PHE A 49 2.76 -2.93 -0.87
N TYR A 50 3.04 -1.63 -0.68
CA TYR A 50 3.58 -0.78 -1.75
C TYR A 50 5.07 -1.04 -2.04
N SER A 51 5.81 -1.73 -1.15
CA SER A 51 7.19 -2.10 -1.44
C SER A 51 7.30 -3.13 -2.57
N ALA A 52 6.20 -3.80 -2.94
CA ALA A 52 6.14 -4.65 -4.12
C ALA A 52 6.56 -3.90 -5.41
N PHE A 53 6.26 -2.59 -5.50
CA PHE A 53 6.65 -1.77 -6.65
C PHE A 53 8.15 -1.44 -6.71
N LEU A 54 8.93 -1.73 -5.66
CA LEU A 54 10.39 -1.60 -5.72
C LEU A 54 11.03 -2.69 -6.59
N VAL A 55 10.35 -3.82 -6.78
CA VAL A 55 10.87 -5.00 -7.48
C VAL A 55 9.97 -5.48 -8.62
N ALA A 56 8.78 -4.89 -8.78
CA ALA A 56 7.82 -5.26 -9.81
C ALA A 56 7.28 -4.03 -10.55
N GLU A 57 7.30 -4.10 -11.89
CA GLU A 57 6.72 -3.06 -12.75
C GLU A 57 5.19 -3.05 -12.69
N LYS A 58 4.56 -4.21 -12.44
CA LYS A 58 3.10 -4.37 -12.35
C LYS A 58 2.72 -5.22 -11.14
N VAL A 59 1.73 -4.77 -10.38
CA VAL A 59 1.14 -5.52 -9.27
C VAL A 59 -0.32 -5.80 -9.58
N VAL A 60 -0.72 -7.07 -9.44
CA VAL A 60 -2.09 -7.55 -9.66
C VAL A 60 -2.58 -8.22 -8.38
N VAL A 61 -3.72 -7.77 -7.87
CA VAL A 61 -4.35 -8.31 -6.66
C VAL A 61 -5.71 -8.89 -7.04
N SER A 62 -5.81 -10.22 -7.04
CA SER A 62 -7.09 -10.91 -7.20
C SER A 62 -7.68 -11.22 -5.82
N THR A 63 -8.94 -10.84 -5.59
CA THR A 63 -9.58 -10.94 -4.27
C THR A 63 -11.05 -11.33 -4.42
N LYS A 64 -11.51 -12.22 -3.54
CA LYS A 64 -12.92 -12.58 -3.36
C LYS A 64 -13.30 -12.35 -1.91
N SER A 65 -14.20 -11.42 -1.64
CA SER A 65 -14.68 -11.15 -0.28
C SER A 65 -15.76 -12.16 0.11
N PRO A 66 -15.77 -12.67 1.35
CA PRO A 66 -16.92 -13.44 1.85
C PRO A 66 -18.20 -12.58 1.99
N LYS A 67 -18.06 -11.24 1.94
CA LYS A 67 -19.19 -10.29 1.98
C LYS A 67 -19.71 -9.90 0.59
N SER A 68 -19.15 -10.46 -0.48
CA SER A 68 -19.53 -10.13 -1.85
C SER A 68 -19.64 -11.38 -2.70
N GLU A 69 -20.68 -11.48 -3.53
CA GLU A 69 -20.85 -12.56 -4.50
C GLU A 69 -19.89 -12.45 -5.69
N LYS A 70 -19.20 -11.32 -5.85
CA LYS A 70 -18.31 -11.05 -6.96
C LYS A 70 -16.83 -11.17 -6.57
N GLN A 71 -16.01 -11.62 -7.51
CA GLN A 71 -14.56 -11.49 -7.41
C GLN A 71 -14.17 -10.14 -7.99
N TYR A 72 -13.02 -9.61 -7.55
CA TYR A 72 -12.43 -8.42 -8.15
C TYR A 72 -10.93 -8.60 -8.35
N VAL A 73 -10.41 -7.98 -9.40
CA VAL A 73 -8.99 -7.90 -9.74
C VAL A 73 -8.59 -6.43 -9.80
N TRP A 74 -7.68 -6.03 -8.92
CA TRP A 74 -7.05 -4.73 -8.93
C TRP A 74 -5.69 -4.82 -9.64
N GLU A 75 -5.38 -3.87 -10.51
CA GLU A 75 -4.10 -3.80 -11.23
C GLU A 75 -3.52 -2.39 -11.19
N ALA A 76 -2.22 -2.29 -10.93
CA ALA A 76 -1.48 -1.04 -11.06
C ALA A 76 -0.06 -1.29 -11.58
N VAL A 77 0.52 -0.24 -12.17
CA VAL A 77 1.86 -0.22 -12.75
C VAL A 77 2.69 0.82 -12.00
N ALA A 78 3.96 0.52 -11.71
CA ALA A 78 4.85 1.34 -10.87
C ALA A 78 4.96 2.80 -11.36
N ASP A 79 5.02 2.99 -12.68
CA ASP A 79 5.17 4.31 -13.31
C ASP A 79 3.83 5.00 -13.63
N SER A 80 2.70 4.42 -13.20
CA SER A 80 1.36 4.98 -13.41
C SER A 80 0.79 5.50 -12.10
N SER A 81 0.24 6.72 -12.12
CA SER A 81 -0.53 7.27 -11.00
C SER A 81 -1.97 6.72 -10.93
N SER A 82 -2.29 5.70 -11.74
CA SER A 82 -3.64 5.15 -11.88
C SER A 82 -3.65 3.63 -11.69
N TYR A 83 -4.79 3.12 -11.25
CA TYR A 83 -5.06 1.69 -11.11
C TYR A 83 -6.40 1.36 -11.76
N VAL A 84 -6.61 0.08 -12.06
CA VAL A 84 -7.86 -0.43 -12.65
C VAL A 84 -8.43 -1.51 -11.74
N ILE A 85 -9.76 -1.53 -11.57
CA ILE A 85 -10.48 -2.62 -10.91
C ILE A 85 -11.41 -3.27 -11.92
N ARG A 86 -11.28 -4.59 -12.08
CA ARG A 86 -12.16 -5.45 -12.88
C ARG A 86 -12.88 -6.43 -11.96
N GLU A 87 -14.03 -6.91 -12.40
CA GLU A 87 -14.77 -8.02 -11.77
C GLU A 87 -14.27 -9.36 -12.32
#